data_AF-A0A1B3LTB4-F1
#
_entry.id   AF-A0A1B3LTB4-F1
#
_cell.length_a   1.000
_cell.length_b   1.000
_cell.length_c   1.000
_cell.angle_alpha   90.00
_cell.angle_beta   90.00
_cell.angle_gamma   90.00
#
_symmetry.space_group_name_H-M   'P 1'
#
loop_
_entity.id
_entity.type
_entity.pdbx_description
1 polymer ?
#
loop_
_entity_poly.entity_id
_entity_poly.type
_entity_poly.pdbx_seq_one_letter_code
_entity_poly.pdbx_strand_id
1 'polypeptide(L)'
;MNHSFSVWLVLIAAFLAANLPFINERWLAVIPRSLPKTLWMRLGEMVLLYFIVGGLGLALEQSAGQIAPQGWEFYATTGALFITLAFPGFVYRYLYRHRG
;
A
#
# COMPACT_ATOMS: atom_id res chain seq x y z
N MET A 1 -15.84 -0.30 -19.72
CA MET A 1 -15.31 0.76 -18.81
C MET A 1 -13.83 0.91 -19.11
N ASN A 2 -13.32 2.14 -19.31
CA ASN A 2 -11.94 2.38 -19.75
C ASN A 2 -10.93 1.72 -18.79
N HIS A 3 -10.13 0.77 -19.28
CA HIS A 3 -9.06 0.10 -18.52
C HIS A 3 -8.14 1.08 -17.78
N SER A 4 -7.90 2.25 -18.38
CA SER A 4 -7.09 3.32 -17.79
C SER A 4 -7.66 3.87 -16.46
N PHE A 5 -8.99 3.87 -16.29
CA PHE A 5 -9.63 4.34 -15.06
C PHE A 5 -9.41 3.35 -13.91
N SER A 6 -9.57 2.05 -14.17
CA SER A 6 -9.32 0.99 -13.18
C SER A 6 -7.85 1.01 -12.71
N VAL A 7 -6.91 1.20 -13.62
CA VAL A 7 -5.47 1.31 -13.29
C VAL A 7 -5.20 2.51 -12.38
N TRP A 8 -5.74 3.69 -12.72
CA TRP A 8 -5.59 4.88 -11.87
C TRP A 8 -6.21 4.71 -10.49
N LEU A 9 -7.35 4.02 -10.40
CA LEU A 9 -8.03 3.76 -9.14
C LEU A 9 -7.17 2.85 -8.24
N VAL A 10 -6.61 1.77 -8.80
CA VAL A 10 -5.68 0.89 -8.08
C VAL A 10 -4.41 1.63 -7.65
N LEU A 11 -3.85 2.48 -8.51
CA LEU A 11 -2.66 3.29 -8.18
C LEU A 11 -2.91 4.28 -7.05
N ILE A 12 -4.03 5.00 -7.08
CA ILE A 12 -4.42 5.93 -6.00
C ILE A 12 -4.67 5.14 -4.71
N ALA A 13 -5.36 4.00 -4.78
CA ALA A 13 -5.58 3.13 -3.64
C ALA A 13 -4.27 2.60 -3.07
N ALA A 14 -3.32 2.18 -3.92
CA ALA A 14 -1.99 1.73 -3.54
C ALA A 14 -1.21 2.84 -2.83
N PHE A 15 -1.24 4.06 -3.36
CA PHE A 15 -0.59 5.20 -2.75
C PHE A 15 -1.16 5.52 -1.37
N LEU A 16 -2.49 5.57 -1.24
CA LEU A 16 -3.15 5.81 0.05
C LEU A 16 -2.86 4.70 1.05
N ALA A 17 -2.96 3.43 0.63
CA ALA A 17 -2.68 2.26 1.46
C ALA A 17 -1.21 2.21 1.91
N ALA A 18 -0.26 2.54 1.03
CA ALA A 18 1.17 2.57 1.36
C ALA A 18 1.50 3.61 2.45
N ASN A 19 0.79 4.74 2.47
CA ASN A 19 1.04 5.84 3.41
C ASN A 19 0.19 5.78 4.69
N LEU A 20 -0.93 5.07 4.64
CA LEU A 20 -1.85 4.83 5.75
C LEU A 20 -1.20 4.34 7.07
N PRO A 21 -0.29 3.34 7.07
CA PRO A 21 0.34 2.84 8.31
C PRO A 21 1.29 3.87 8.94
N PHE A 22 1.73 4.88 8.18
CA PHE A 22 2.61 5.93 8.68
C PHE A 22 1.82 7.13 9.19
N ILE A 23 0.72 7.51 8.54
CA ILE A 23 -0.08 8.67 8.96
C ILE A 23 -0.92 8.35 10.20
N ASN A 24 -1.43 7.11 10.32
CA ASN A 24 -2.32 6.74 11.42
C ASN A 24 -1.62 5.91 12.51
N GLU A 25 -1.95 6.16 13.78
CA GLU A 25 -1.51 5.32 14.90
C GLU A 25 -2.44 4.11 15.12
N ARG A 26 -3.62 4.13 14.49
CA ARG A 26 -4.60 3.04 14.52
C ARG A 26 -4.15 1.86 13.65
N TRP A 27 -4.40 0.63 14.11
CA TRP A 27 -4.18 -0.58 13.33
C TRP A 27 -4.99 -0.56 12.04
N LEU A 28 -4.32 -0.67 10.88
CA LEU A 28 -4.95 -0.60 9.55
C LEU A 28 -5.90 0.61 9.37
N ALA A 29 -5.68 1.71 10.11
CA ALA A 29 -6.58 2.86 10.26
C ALA A 29 -7.99 2.63 10.83
N VAL A 30 -8.36 1.38 11.11
CA VAL A 30 -9.70 1.04 11.61
C VAL A 30 -9.70 0.78 13.12
N ILE A 31 -8.67 0.11 13.64
CA ILE A 31 -8.68 -0.36 15.04
C ILE A 31 -7.87 0.61 15.92
N PRO A 32 -8.49 1.30 16.91
CA PRO A 32 -7.77 2.20 17.81
C PRO A 32 -6.78 1.43 18.67
N ARG A 33 -5.55 1.96 18.81
CA ARG A 33 -4.52 1.40 19.68
C ARG A 33 -3.97 2.47 20.61
N SER A 34 -3.83 2.14 21.89
CA SER A 34 -3.25 3.04 22.92
C SER A 34 -1.72 2.94 23.05
N LEU A 35 -1.05 2.06 22.32
CA LEU A 35 0.40 1.81 22.44
C LEU A 35 1.17 2.30 21.20
N PRO A 36 2.37 2.89 21.37
CA PRO A 36 3.18 3.38 20.26
C PRO A 36 3.56 2.22 19.34
N LYS A 37 3.28 2.36 18.03
CA LYS A 37 3.62 1.37 17.01
C LYS A 37 5.13 1.33 16.76
N THR A 38 5.73 0.16 16.92
CA THR A 38 7.12 -0.13 16.50
C THR A 38 7.25 -0.17 14.98
N LEU A 39 8.46 0.07 14.47
CA LEU A 39 8.79 0.04 13.03
C LEU A 39 8.37 -1.29 12.38
N TRP A 40 8.69 -2.41 13.02
CA TRP A 40 8.37 -3.76 12.54
C TRP A 40 6.87 -3.98 12.34
N MET A 41 6.05 -3.39 13.20
CA MET A 41 4.60 -3.52 13.12
C MET A 41 4.02 -2.76 11.93
N ARG A 42 4.59 -1.59 11.61
CA ARG A 42 4.21 -0.81 10.43
C ARG A 42 4.64 -1.49 9.14
N LEU A 43 5.83 -2.11 9.14
CA LEU A 43 6.29 -2.94 8.03
C LEU A 43 5.35 -4.13 7.79
N GLY A 44 4.94 -4.82 8.86
CA GLY A 44 3.94 -5.90 8.77
C GLY A 44 2.61 -5.44 8.20
N GLU A 45 2.09 -4.29 8.64
CA GLU A 45 0.88 -3.70 8.06
C GLU A 45 1.06 -3.28 6.60
N MET A 46 2.22 -2.73 6.23
CA MET A 46 2.55 -2.38 4.84
C MET A 46 2.51 -3.61 3.94
N VAL A 47 3.13 -4.72 4.37
CA VAL A 47 3.11 -5.99 3.64
C VAL A 47 1.69 -6.51 3.49
N LEU A 48 0.88 -6.43 4.55
CA LEU A 48 -0.51 -6.86 4.52
C LEU A 48 -1.36 -5.98 3.58
N LEU A 49 -1.18 -4.66 3.63
CA LEU A 49 -1.86 -3.71 2.74
C LEU A 49 -1.43 -3.87 1.28
N TYR A 50 -0.17 -4.20 1.03
CA TYR A 50 0.32 -4.57 -0.30
C TYR A 50 -0.44 -5.77 -0.86
N PHE A 51 -0.59 -6.85 -0.08
CA PHE A 51 -1.37 -8.01 -0.51
C PHE A 51 -2.85 -7.69 -0.73
N ILE A 52 -3.46 -6.83 0.11
CA ILE A 52 -4.85 -6.41 -0.08
C ILE A 52 -5.02 -5.62 -1.38
N VAL A 53 -4.17 -4.62 -1.63
CA VAL A 53 -4.26 -3.78 -2.83
C VAL A 53 -3.90 -4.59 -4.09
N GLY A 54 -2.87 -5.43 -4.02
CA GLY A 54 -2.52 -6.34 -5.11
C GLY A 54 -3.64 -7.32 -5.44
N GLY A 55 -4.31 -7.87 -4.42
CA GLY A 55 -5.49 -8.72 -4.58
C GLY A 55 -6.69 -7.98 -5.20
N LEU A 56 -6.92 -6.73 -4.82
CA LEU A 56 -7.95 -5.88 -5.43
C LEU A 56 -7.62 -5.56 -6.90
N GLY A 57 -6.35 -5.28 -7.21
CA GLY A 57 -5.88 -5.10 -8.58
C GLY A 57 -6.12 -6.33 -9.44
N LEU A 58 -5.75 -7.52 -8.93
CA LEU A 58 -6.01 -8.81 -9.56
C LEU A 58 -7.50 -9.08 -9.79
N ALA A 59 -8.35 -8.81 -8.81
CA ALA A 59 -9.81 -9.00 -8.92
C ALA A 59 -10.42 -8.04 -9.95
N LEU A 60 -9.91 -6.81 -10.04
CA LEU A 60 -10.32 -5.85 -11.06
C LEU A 60 -9.85 -6.27 -12.46
N GLU A 61 -8.64 -6.82 -12.59
CA GLU A 61 -8.11 -7.35 -13.84
C GLU A 61 -8.90 -8.58 -14.32
N GLN A 62 -9.27 -9.48 -13.40
CA GLN A 62 -10.21 -10.58 -13.64
C GLN A 62 -11.57 -10.10 -14.15
N SER A 63 -12.09 -9.01 -13.59
CA SER A 63 -13.38 -8.43 -14.03
C SER A 63 -13.30 -7.75 -15.41
N ALA A 64 -12.09 -7.37 -15.84
CA ALA A 64 -11.86 -6.62 -17.07
C ALA A 64 -11.48 -7.49 -18.29
N GLY A 65 -11.23 -8.80 -18.11
CA GLY A 65 -10.93 -9.73 -19.21
C GLY A 65 -10.04 -10.90 -18.82
N GLN A 66 -9.15 -11.31 -19.74
CA GLN A 66 -8.14 -12.35 -19.50
C GLN A 66 -6.99 -11.79 -18.66
N ILE A 67 -6.68 -12.44 -17.54
CA ILE A 67 -5.48 -12.15 -16.75
C ILE A 67 -4.26 -12.53 -17.61
N ALA A 68 -3.42 -11.56 -17.96
CA ALA A 68 -2.13 -11.88 -18.56
C ALA A 68 -1.29 -12.69 -17.56
N PRO A 69 -0.50 -13.69 -17.99
CA PRO A 69 0.33 -14.47 -17.07
C PRO A 69 1.30 -13.54 -16.32
N GLN A 70 1.01 -13.30 -15.03
CA GLN A 70 1.84 -12.47 -14.15
C GLN A 70 3.02 -13.30 -13.66
N GLY A 71 4.21 -13.00 -14.19
CA GLY A 71 5.47 -13.60 -13.73
C GLY A 71 5.90 -13.06 -12.35
N TRP A 72 6.98 -13.62 -11.82
CA TRP A 72 7.57 -13.16 -10.56
C TRP A 72 8.02 -11.69 -10.64
N GLU A 73 8.35 -11.22 -11.85
CA GLU A 73 8.75 -9.85 -12.16
C GLU A 73 7.63 -8.84 -11.85
N PHE A 74 6.37 -9.24 -12.07
CA PHE A 74 5.21 -8.40 -11.77
C PHE A 74 5.12 -8.13 -10.27
N TYR A 75 5.27 -9.18 -9.45
CA TYR A 75 5.24 -9.06 -7.99
C TYR A 75 6.46 -8.31 -7.44
N ALA A 76 7.64 -8.49 -8.05
CA ALA A 76 8.83 -7.74 -7.66
C ALA A 76 8.67 -6.24 -7.97
N THR A 77 8.16 -5.90 -9.15
CA THR A 77 7.99 -4.51 -9.60
C THR A 77 6.89 -3.80 -8.80
N THR A 78 5.74 -4.45 -8.61
CA THR A 78 4.64 -3.87 -7.81
C THR A 78 5.02 -3.72 -6.33
N GLY A 79 5.76 -4.67 -5.77
CA GLY A 79 6.33 -4.57 -4.43
C GLY A 79 7.30 -3.39 -4.29
N ALA A 80 8.24 -3.24 -5.23
CA ALA A 80 9.17 -2.11 -5.26
C ALA A 80 8.44 -0.76 -5.40
N LEU A 81 7.41 -0.69 -6.25
CA LEU A 81 6.56 0.48 -6.40
C LEU A 81 5.84 0.82 -5.09
N PHE A 82 5.26 -0.17 -4.42
CA PHE A 82 4.55 0.02 -3.15
C PHE A 82 5.48 0.53 -2.04
N ILE A 83 6.71 0.00 -1.95
CA ILE A 83 7.75 0.48 -1.02
C ILE A 83 8.14 1.93 -1.34
N THR A 84 8.30 2.26 -2.62
CA THR A 84 8.61 3.62 -3.05
C THR A 84 7.48 4.60 -2.67
N LEU A 85 6.23 4.20 -2.85
CA LEU A 85 5.07 5.02 -2.48
C LEU A 85 4.90 5.19 -0.97
N ALA A 86 5.41 4.27 -0.16
CA ALA A 86 5.41 4.35 1.30
C ALA A 86 6.48 5.33 1.86
N PHE A 87 7.48 5.69 1.05
CA PHE A 87 8.57 6.58 1.44
C PHE A 87 8.12 7.94 2.02
N PRO A 88 7.19 8.70 1.40
CA PRO A 88 6.72 9.97 1.96
C PRO A 88 6.13 9.83 3.38
N GLY A 89 5.33 8.79 3.64
CA GLY A 89 4.82 8.49 4.98
C GLY A 89 5.93 8.18 5.98
N PHE A 90 6.93 7.38 5.57
CA PHE A 90 8.11 7.09 6.38
C PHE A 90 8.87 8.36 6.77
N VAL A 91 9.19 9.21 5.79
CA VAL A 91 9.91 10.48 6.01
C VAL A 91 9.14 11.41 6.94
N TYR A 92 7.83 11.58 6.71
CA TYR A 92 6.99 12.43 7.55
C TYR A 92 7.02 11.99 9.02
N ARG A 93 6.93 10.69 9.30
CA ARG A 93 6.85 10.25 10.70
C ARG A 93 8.20 10.08 11.39
N TYR A 94 9.24 9.65 10.68
CA TYR A 94 10.55 9.39 11.28
C TYR A 94 11.53 10.55 11.15
N LEU A 95 11.48 11.34 10.07
CA LEU A 95 12.38 12.48 9.91
C LEU A 95 11.75 13.81 10.33
N TYR A 96 10.47 14.04 10.06
CA TYR A 96 9.85 15.34 10.34
C TYR A 96 9.38 15.49 11.79
N ARG A 97 8.92 14.40 12.44
CA ARG A 97 8.39 14.46 13.82
C ARG A 97 9.45 14.64 14.92
N HIS A 98 10.73 14.41 14.62
CA HIS A 98 11.83 14.55 15.60
C HIS A 98 12.55 15.91 15.59
N ARG A 99 12.11 16.86 14.74
CA ARG A 99 12.69 18.21 14.67
C ARG A 99 11.74 19.32 15.16
N GLY A 100 10.69 18.99 15.92
CA GLY A 100 9.78 19.94 16.54
C GLY A 100 9.75 19.78 18.04
#